data_AF-A0A286RKY9-F1
#
_entry.id   AF-A0A286RKY9-F1
#
_cell.length_a   1.000
_cell.length_b   1.000
_cell.length_c   1.000
_cell.angle_alpha   90.00
_cell.angle_beta   90.00
_cell.angle_gamma   90.00
#
_symmetry.space_group_name_H-M   'P 1'
#
loop_
_entity.id
_entity.type
_entity.pdbx_description
1 polymer ?
#
loop_
_entity_poly.entity_id
_entity_poly.type
_entity_poly.pdbx_seq_one_letter_code
_entity_poly.pdbx_strand_id
1 'polypeptide(L)'
;MTASVKVPISAERQSQNVGEVGRKGVKPAERRPRCREEALFILERLSERSAGMAFIEVYCPHGHRLKVREEYSGRTGACPVCGAKVKVPEKKQSLSEDEILKLLGEAPPPRPENPVAESGPEGPSPPAPARLPKKICEKCHREIIAATRICPYCHTYLGFKDLTV
;
A
#
# COMPACT_ATOMS: atom_id res chain seq x y z
N MET A 1 12.90 -29.23 -75.69
CA MET A 1 12.12 -29.74 -74.55
C MET A 1 12.47 -28.83 -73.36
N THR A 2 11.82 -27.67 -73.28
CA THR A 2 10.74 -27.33 -72.30
C THR A 2 11.24 -27.30 -70.86
N ALA A 3 11.01 -26.31 -70.00
CA ALA A 3 10.50 -24.95 -70.09
C ALA A 3 10.75 -24.32 -68.70
N SER A 4 11.03 -23.01 -68.67
CA SER A 4 11.04 -22.19 -67.46
C SER A 4 9.65 -22.09 -66.83
N VAL A 5 9.53 -22.10 -65.49
CA VAL A 5 8.50 -21.27 -64.82
C VAL A 5 9.03 -20.71 -63.49
N LYS A 6 8.96 -19.39 -63.43
CA LYS A 6 9.28 -18.47 -62.35
C LYS A 6 7.98 -18.23 -61.57
N VAL A 7 7.98 -18.38 -60.24
CA VAL A 7 6.79 -18.09 -59.42
C VAL A 7 7.05 -16.84 -58.56
N PRO A 8 6.22 -15.80 -58.65
CA PRO A 8 6.31 -14.62 -57.79
C PRO A 8 5.61 -14.82 -56.44
N ILE A 9 6.24 -14.28 -55.40
CA ILE A 9 5.70 -14.07 -54.06
C ILE A 9 4.83 -12.81 -54.10
N SER A 10 3.56 -12.89 -53.70
CA SER A 10 2.75 -11.72 -53.40
C SER A 10 1.82 -11.99 -52.23
N ALA A 11 1.76 -10.99 -51.37
CA ALA A 11 1.21 -10.98 -50.04
C ALA A 11 -0.32 -11.01 -50.07
N GLU A 12 -0.90 -11.93 -49.29
CA GLU A 12 -2.29 -11.84 -48.84
C GLU A 12 -2.37 -12.33 -47.40
N ARG A 13 -2.59 -11.41 -46.46
CA ARG A 13 -3.16 -11.75 -45.16
C ARG A 13 -3.99 -10.59 -44.63
N GLN A 14 -5.23 -10.59 -45.12
CA GLN A 14 -6.47 -10.42 -44.35
C GLN A 14 -6.33 -9.67 -43.01
N SER A 15 -6.46 -8.33 -43.06
CA SER A 15 -6.84 -7.56 -41.88
C SER A 15 -8.35 -7.71 -41.67
N GLN A 16 -8.68 -8.34 -40.54
CA GLN A 16 -10.03 -8.59 -40.10
C GLN A 16 -10.68 -7.30 -39.58
N ASN A 17 -11.85 -7.01 -40.15
CA ASN A 17 -12.87 -6.13 -39.61
C ASN A 17 -13.23 -6.56 -38.18
N VAL A 18 -12.96 -5.71 -37.18
CA VAL A 18 -13.64 -5.79 -35.88
C VAL A 18 -14.71 -4.71 -35.84
N GLY A 19 -15.95 -5.19 -35.83
CA GLY A 19 -17.17 -4.40 -35.84
C GLY A 19 -17.24 -3.40 -34.70
N GLU A 20 -17.55 -2.18 -35.09
CA GLU A 20 -17.95 -1.08 -34.24
C GLU A 20 -19.35 -1.41 -33.67
N VAL A 21 -19.40 -2.05 -32.50
CA VAL A 21 -20.66 -2.25 -31.78
C VAL A 21 -21.11 -0.90 -31.22
N GLY A 22 -22.17 -0.38 -31.86
CA GLY A 22 -22.82 0.88 -31.53
C GLY A 22 -23.11 1.04 -30.05
N ARG A 23 -22.52 2.08 -29.47
CA ARG A 23 -22.92 2.62 -28.17
C ARG A 23 -24.28 3.27 -28.34
N LYS A 24 -25.36 2.50 -28.16
CA LYS A 24 -26.70 3.04 -28.00
C LYS A 24 -26.69 4.01 -26.82
N GLY A 25 -27.10 5.25 -27.09
CA GLY A 25 -27.19 6.32 -26.12
C GLY A 25 -28.11 5.93 -24.97
N VAL A 26 -27.53 5.87 -23.78
CA VAL A 26 -28.28 5.99 -22.54
C VAL A 26 -28.30 7.48 -22.23
N LYS A 27 -29.45 8.13 -22.45
CA LYS A 27 -29.72 9.47 -21.91
C LYS A 27 -29.89 9.31 -20.39
N PRO A 28 -29.05 9.90 -19.52
CA PRO A 28 -29.43 10.02 -18.12
C PRO A 28 -30.47 11.15 -18.03
N ALA A 29 -31.72 10.75 -17.88
CA ALA A 29 -32.78 11.65 -17.47
C ALA A 29 -32.44 12.26 -16.11
N GLU A 30 -32.64 13.56 -16.03
CA GLU A 30 -32.54 14.41 -14.86
C GLU A 30 -33.13 13.76 -13.60
N ARG A 31 -32.29 13.59 -12.58
CA ARG A 31 -32.72 13.70 -11.18
C ARG A 31 -31.67 14.52 -10.45
N ARG A 32 -31.96 15.80 -10.22
CA ARG A 32 -31.18 16.67 -9.35
C ARG A 32 -31.27 16.14 -7.90
N PRO A 33 -30.17 15.77 -7.23
CA PRO A 33 -30.15 15.63 -5.79
C PRO A 33 -29.92 16.99 -5.14
N ARG A 34 -30.53 17.21 -3.97
CA ARG A 34 -30.40 18.44 -3.18
C ARG A 34 -28.98 18.53 -2.60
N CYS A 35 -28.48 19.77 -2.44
CA CYS A 35 -27.10 20.22 -2.21
C CYS A 35 -26.33 19.69 -0.96
N ARG A 36 -26.41 18.40 -0.61
CA ARG A 36 -25.60 17.82 0.49
C ARG A 36 -25.01 16.44 0.19
N GLU A 37 -25.57 15.68 -0.76
CA GLU A 37 -25.08 14.34 -1.14
C GLU A 37 -24.10 14.34 -2.33
N GLU A 38 -23.96 15.45 -3.08
CA GLU A 38 -23.05 15.52 -4.24
C GLU A 38 -21.56 15.40 -3.86
N ALA A 39 -21.17 15.82 -2.66
CA ALA A 39 -19.78 15.73 -2.22
C ALA A 39 -19.32 14.27 -2.09
N LEU A 40 -20.19 13.38 -1.61
CA LEU A 40 -19.87 11.95 -1.45
C LEU A 40 -19.77 11.25 -2.81
N PHE A 41 -20.68 11.56 -3.74
CA PHE A 41 -20.64 10.98 -5.09
C PHE A 41 -19.41 11.43 -5.89
N ILE A 42 -18.95 12.68 -5.73
CA ILE A 42 -17.71 13.17 -6.35
C ILE A 42 -16.48 12.51 -5.70
N LEU A 43 -16.45 12.35 -4.37
CA LEU A 43 -15.35 11.68 -3.67
C LEU A 43 -15.25 10.19 -4.03
N GLU A 44 -16.39 9.50 -4.18
CA GLU A 44 -16.44 8.10 -4.60
C GLU A 44 -15.88 7.94 -6.03
N ARG A 45 -16.29 8.81 -6.96
CA ARG A 45 -15.76 8.81 -8.34
C ARG A 45 -14.30 9.23 -8.47
N LEU A 46 -13.78 10.04 -7.55
CA LEU A 46 -12.37 10.39 -7.46
C LEU A 46 -11.55 9.24 -6.85
N SER A 47 -12.12 8.50 -5.90
CA SER A 47 -11.55 7.27 -5.35
C SER A 47 -11.49 6.15 -6.39
N GLU A 48 -12.53 5.99 -7.21
CA GLU A 48 -12.50 5.04 -8.34
C GLU A 48 -11.44 5.41 -9.39
N ARG A 49 -11.13 6.70 -9.57
CA ARG A 49 -10.06 7.14 -10.47
C ARG A 49 -8.66 6.94 -9.90
N SER A 50 -8.48 6.99 -8.58
CA SER A 50 -7.16 6.83 -7.96
C SER A 50 -6.70 5.38 -7.91
N ALA A 51 -7.62 4.41 -7.95
CA ALA A 51 -7.32 2.97 -8.04
C ALA A 51 -6.59 2.56 -9.35
N GLY A 52 -6.58 3.42 -10.38
CA GLY A 52 -5.94 3.15 -11.67
C GLY A 52 -4.44 3.43 -11.76
N MET A 53 -3.81 4.00 -10.71
CA MET A 53 -2.40 4.43 -10.75
C MET A 53 -1.48 3.68 -9.78
N ALA A 54 -1.97 2.66 -9.09
CA ALA A 54 -1.18 1.87 -8.18
C ALA A 54 -0.68 0.58 -8.86
N PHE A 55 0.59 0.27 -8.63
CA PHE A 55 1.26 -0.94 -9.12
C PHE A 55 1.61 -1.84 -7.94
N ILE A 56 1.48 -3.15 -8.16
CA ILE A 56 1.82 -4.21 -7.22
C ILE A 56 3.02 -4.96 -7.79
N GLU A 57 4.03 -5.17 -6.95
CA GLU A 57 5.18 -6.00 -7.30
C GLU A 57 4.90 -7.45 -6.90
N VAL A 58 4.94 -8.35 -7.88
CA VAL A 58 4.70 -9.78 -7.68
C VAL A 58 5.92 -10.56 -8.17
N TYR A 59 6.25 -11.62 -7.46
CA TYR A 59 7.35 -12.51 -7.82
C TYR A 59 6.82 -13.80 -8.43
N CYS A 60 7.39 -14.18 -9.56
CA CYS A 60 7.17 -15.49 -10.16
C CYS A 60 7.86 -16.58 -9.32
N PRO A 61 7.39 -17.85 -9.34
CA PRO A 61 8.10 -18.98 -8.71
C PRO A 61 9.55 -19.15 -9.18
N HIS A 62 9.88 -18.67 -10.38
CA HIS A 62 11.25 -18.68 -10.91
C HIS A 62 12.10 -17.45 -10.50
N GLY A 63 11.55 -16.53 -9.70
CA GLY A 63 12.27 -15.36 -9.19
C GLY A 63 12.18 -14.08 -10.04
N HIS A 64 11.39 -14.07 -11.11
CA HIS A 64 11.20 -12.86 -11.92
C HIS A 64 10.31 -11.83 -11.22
N ARG A 65 10.71 -10.55 -11.28
CA ARG A 65 9.96 -9.41 -10.76
C ARG A 65 8.95 -8.91 -11.79
N LEU A 66 7.68 -8.87 -11.40
CA LEU A 66 6.57 -8.45 -12.25
C LEU A 66 5.91 -7.24 -11.62
N LYS A 67 5.84 -6.14 -12.38
CA LYS A 67 5.11 -4.95 -11.98
C LYS A 67 3.75 -4.96 -12.65
N VAL A 68 2.73 -5.30 -11.90
CA VAL A 68 1.35 -5.45 -12.38
C VAL A 68 0.51 -4.30 -11.84
N ARG A 69 -0.45 -3.82 -12.62
CA ARG A 69 -1.40 -2.82 -12.13
C ARG A 69 -2.40 -3.45 -11.17
N GLU A 70 -2.89 -2.64 -10.24
CA GLU A 70 -3.87 -3.08 -9.25
C GLU A 70 -5.22 -3.50 -9.88
N GLU A 71 -5.56 -3.01 -11.08
CA GLU A 71 -6.69 -3.49 -11.89
C GLU A 71 -6.64 -5.00 -12.23
N TYR A 72 -5.46 -5.63 -12.18
CA TYR A 72 -5.30 -7.07 -12.38
C TYR A 72 -5.09 -7.84 -11.07
N SER A 73 -5.29 -7.19 -9.92
CA SER A 73 -5.31 -7.89 -8.64
C SER A 73 -6.41 -8.97 -8.65
N GLY A 74 -6.09 -10.15 -8.11
CA GLY A 74 -6.98 -11.33 -8.15
C GLY A 74 -7.00 -12.12 -9.46
N ARG A 75 -6.44 -11.58 -10.55
CA ARG A 75 -6.32 -12.31 -11.82
C ARG A 75 -5.06 -13.18 -11.85
N THR A 76 -5.10 -14.21 -12.69
CA THR A 76 -3.92 -15.03 -13.00
C THR A 76 -3.25 -14.53 -14.27
N GLY A 77 -1.96 -14.25 -14.20
CA GLY A 77 -1.14 -13.78 -15.31
C GLY A 77 -0.04 -14.78 -15.65
N ALA A 78 0.54 -14.66 -16.84
CA ALA A 78 1.75 -15.38 -17.21
C ALA A 78 2.97 -14.48 -17.08
N CYS A 79 4.08 -15.01 -16.56
CA CYS A 79 5.35 -14.29 -16.57
C CYS A 79 5.85 -14.10 -18.02
N PRO A 80 6.23 -12.89 -18.47
CA PRO A 80 6.74 -12.66 -19.81
C PRO A 80 8.12 -13.29 -20.06
N VAL A 81 8.86 -13.66 -19.00
CA VAL A 81 10.19 -14.26 -19.13
C VAL A 81 10.12 -15.78 -19.24
N CYS A 82 9.35 -16.44 -18.38
CA CYS A 82 9.30 -17.91 -18.32
C CYS A 82 7.94 -18.53 -18.66
N GLY A 83 6.88 -17.74 -18.85
CA GLY A 83 5.54 -18.24 -19.13
C GLY A 83 4.83 -18.90 -17.95
N ALA A 84 5.46 -18.99 -16.77
CA ALA A 84 4.84 -19.58 -15.59
C ALA A 84 3.59 -18.80 -15.15
N LYS A 85 2.57 -19.53 -14.69
CA LYS A 85 1.33 -18.96 -14.16
C LYS A 85 1.59 -18.34 -12.79
N VAL A 86 1.29 -17.06 -12.64
CA VAL A 86 1.44 -16.29 -11.41
C VAL A 86 0.07 -15.76 -10.99
N LYS A 87 -0.33 -16.01 -9.75
CA LYS A 87 -1.56 -15.46 -9.17
C LYS A 87 -1.23 -14.14 -8.48
N VAL A 88 -1.86 -13.05 -8.91
CA VAL A 88 -1.69 -11.75 -8.26
C VAL A 88 -2.57 -11.72 -7.00
N PRO A 89 -2.01 -11.45 -5.81
CA PRO A 89 -2.82 -11.33 -4.61
C PRO A 89 -3.77 -10.13 -4.70
N GLU A 90 -5.03 -10.33 -4.29
CA GLU A 90 -5.98 -9.23 -4.13
C GLU A 90 -5.55 -8.38 -2.94
N LYS A 91 -5.48 -7.05 -3.12
CA LYS A 91 -5.38 -6.19 -1.95
C LYS A 91 -6.71 -6.26 -1.22
N LYS A 92 -6.69 -6.82 -0.02
CA LYS A 92 -7.79 -6.60 0.93
C LYS A 92 -7.93 -5.10 1.08
N GLN A 93 -9.14 -4.59 0.87
CA GLN A 93 -9.47 -3.19 1.07
C GLN A 93 -8.91 -2.75 2.44
N SER A 94 -8.39 -1.52 2.50
CA SER A 94 -7.93 -0.93 3.75
C SER A 94 -9.07 -1.02 4.75
N LEU A 95 -8.96 -1.94 5.71
CA LEU A 95 -9.89 -2.05 6.81
C LEU A 95 -9.92 -0.69 7.49
N SER A 96 -11.12 -0.13 7.71
CA SER A 96 -11.23 1.14 8.44
C SER A 96 -10.69 0.94 9.85
N GLU A 97 -10.21 2.02 10.49
CA GLU A 97 -9.67 1.94 11.86
C GLU A 97 -10.68 1.26 12.81
N ASP A 98 -11.98 1.50 12.61
CA ASP A 98 -13.06 0.84 13.34
C ASP A 98 -13.14 -0.69 13.15
N GLU A 99 -12.80 -1.24 11.99
CA GLU A 99 -12.75 -2.69 11.76
C GLU A 99 -11.53 -3.33 12.43
N ILE A 100 -10.42 -2.60 12.48
CA ILE A 100 -9.20 -3.02 13.19
C ILE A 100 -9.46 -3.04 14.70
N LEU A 101 -10.13 -2.02 15.22
CA LEU A 101 -10.57 -1.92 16.63
C LEU A 101 -11.51 -3.07 17.02
N LYS A 102 -12.47 -3.44 16.16
CA LYS A 102 -13.37 -4.59 16.40
C LYS A 102 -12.65 -5.93 16.45
N LEU A 103 -11.57 -6.11 15.69
CA LEU A 103 -10.75 -7.33 15.72
C LEU A 103 -9.85 -7.42 16.96
N LEU A 104 -9.39 -6.29 17.47
CA LEU A 104 -8.58 -6.21 18.70
C LEU A 104 -9.43 -6.38 19.97
N GLY A 105 -10.75 -6.27 19.85
CA GLY A 105 -11.70 -6.45 20.93
C GLY A 105 -11.83 -5.20 21.80
N GLU A 106 -13.06 -4.85 22.16
CA GLU A 106 -13.33 -3.85 23.19
C GLU A 106 -12.53 -4.22 24.44
N ALA A 107 -11.76 -3.26 24.97
CA ALA A 107 -11.10 -3.45 26.25
C ALA A 107 -12.14 -3.93 27.27
N PRO A 108 -11.85 -4.99 28.05
CA PRO A 108 -12.81 -5.49 29.03
C PRO A 108 -13.25 -4.33 29.92
N PRO A 109 -14.56 -4.21 30.22
CA PRO A 109 -15.04 -3.15 31.10
C PRO A 109 -14.21 -3.17 32.38
N PRO A 110 -13.86 -2.00 32.94
CA PRO A 110 -13.12 -1.95 34.20
C PRO A 110 -13.89 -2.83 35.17
N ARG A 111 -13.23 -3.90 35.65
CA ARG A 111 -13.85 -4.77 36.65
C ARG A 111 -14.29 -3.87 37.80
N PRO A 112 -15.51 -4.04 38.34
CA PRO A 112 -15.92 -3.32 39.53
C PRO A 112 -14.82 -3.52 40.57
N GLU A 113 -14.17 -2.40 40.86
CA GLU A 113 -13.11 -2.21 41.82
C GLU A 113 -13.60 -2.71 43.18
N ASN A 114 -13.32 -3.98 43.47
CA ASN A 114 -13.28 -4.43 44.85
C ASN A 114 -12.21 -3.56 45.53
N PRO A 115 -12.52 -2.88 46.65
CA PRO A 115 -11.52 -2.16 47.41
C PRO A 115 -10.53 -3.17 47.97
N VAL A 116 -9.46 -3.43 47.22
CA VAL A 116 -8.31 -4.16 47.75
C VAL A 116 -7.65 -3.23 48.73
N ALA A 117 -7.76 -3.62 49.99
CA ALA A 117 -7.20 -2.98 51.15
C ALA A 117 -5.79 -2.45 50.88
N GLU A 118 -5.70 -1.15 51.14
CA GLU A 118 -4.53 -0.35 51.44
C GLU A 118 -3.55 -1.13 52.34
N SER A 119 -2.44 -1.57 51.75
CA SER A 119 -1.22 -2.02 52.44
C SER A 119 -0.07 -1.90 51.46
N GLY A 120 0.23 -0.67 51.05
CA GLY A 120 1.44 -0.39 50.29
C GLY A 120 2.68 -0.52 51.18
N PRO A 121 3.70 -1.32 50.81
CA PRO A 121 5.03 -1.09 51.34
C PRO A 121 5.53 0.23 50.75
N GLU A 122 6.03 1.12 51.61
CA GLU A 122 6.76 2.32 51.24
C GLU A 122 7.94 1.95 50.32
N GLY A 123 7.70 2.04 49.01
CA GLY A 123 8.75 1.96 48.01
C GLY A 123 9.58 3.25 48.07
N PRO A 124 10.92 3.17 48.05
CA PRO A 124 11.76 4.35 48.07
C PRO A 124 11.41 5.27 46.90
N SER A 125 11.32 6.55 47.21
CA SER A 125 11.12 7.63 46.24
C SER A 125 11.97 7.42 44.98
N PRO A 126 11.42 7.62 43.77
CA PRO A 126 12.23 7.54 42.57
C PRO A 126 13.37 8.56 42.69
N PRO A 127 14.63 8.14 42.54
CA PRO A 127 15.74 9.07 42.55
C PRO A 127 15.51 10.11 41.44
N ALA A 128 15.85 11.36 41.73
CA ALA A 128 15.79 12.49 40.81
C ALA A 128 16.21 12.08 39.39
N PRO A 129 15.55 12.58 38.32
CA PRO A 129 15.73 12.10 36.97
C PRO A 129 17.22 12.13 36.61
N ALA A 130 17.82 10.94 36.54
CA ALA A 130 19.17 10.77 36.08
C ALA A 130 19.24 11.45 34.70
N ARG A 131 20.06 12.49 34.61
CA ARG A 131 20.22 13.26 33.37
C ARG A 131 20.68 12.29 32.29
N LEU A 132 19.77 11.87 31.42
CA LEU A 132 20.10 10.96 30.34
C LEU A 132 21.23 11.58 29.52
N PRO A 133 22.27 10.79 29.16
CA PRO A 133 23.38 11.29 28.37
C PRO A 133 22.85 11.85 27.04
N LYS A 134 23.39 13.00 26.65
CA LYS A 134 23.00 13.74 25.44
C LYS A 134 24.17 13.77 24.48
N LYS A 135 23.89 13.68 23.19
CA LYS A 135 24.88 13.78 22.11
C LYS A 135 24.44 14.84 21.11
N ILE A 136 25.38 15.32 20.29
CA ILE A 136 25.10 16.29 19.23
C ILE A 136 25.04 15.53 17.90
N CYS A 137 24.02 15.77 17.09
CA CYS A 137 23.92 15.20 15.75
C CYS A 137 24.99 15.78 14.82
N GLU A 138 25.80 14.95 14.17
CA GLU A 138 26.87 15.40 13.24
C GLU A 138 26.35 16.06 11.95
N LYS A 139 25.08 15.83 11.58
CA LYS A 139 24.48 16.42 10.37
C LYS A 139 23.91 17.80 10.62
N CYS A 140 23.17 17.97 11.72
CA CYS A 140 22.39 19.19 11.98
C CYS A 140 22.83 19.94 13.23
N HIS A 141 23.85 19.45 13.95
CA HIS A 141 24.42 20.04 15.15
C HIS A 141 23.42 20.36 16.28
N ARG A 142 22.30 19.62 16.33
CA ARG A 142 21.31 19.74 17.41
C ARG A 142 21.55 18.70 18.49
N GLU A 143 21.25 19.09 19.72
CA GLU A 143 21.29 18.23 20.90
C GLU A 143 20.15 17.21 20.85
N ILE A 144 20.50 15.94 21.09
CA ILE A 144 19.60 14.80 21.03
C ILE A 144 19.95 13.80 22.14
N ILE A 145 18.99 12.93 22.46
CA ILE A 145 19.18 11.89 23.48
C ILE A 145 20.16 10.82 22.96
N ALA A 146 21.14 10.41 23.76
CA ALA A 146 22.17 9.46 23.31
C ALA A 146 21.60 8.10 22.88
N ALA A 147 20.46 7.69 23.48
CA ALA A 147 19.74 6.47 23.14
C ALA A 147 19.12 6.47 21.73
N THR A 148 19.02 7.62 21.07
CA THR A 148 18.36 7.74 19.77
C THR A 148 19.28 7.30 18.62
N ARG A 149 18.81 6.37 17.78
CA ARG A 149 19.50 5.87 16.57
C ARG A 149 19.28 6.74 15.33
N ILE A 150 18.21 7.54 15.29
CA ILE A 150 17.84 8.39 14.15
C ILE A 150 17.55 9.80 14.66
N CYS A 151 18.25 10.82 14.16
CA CYS A 151 18.04 12.20 14.60
C CYS A 151 16.60 12.66 14.29
N PRO A 152 15.81 13.17 15.26
CA PRO A 152 14.43 13.62 15.02
C PRO A 152 14.33 14.89 14.18
N TYR A 153 15.46 15.59 13.96
CA TYR A 153 15.46 16.86 13.23
C TYR A 153 15.84 16.72 11.76
N CYS A 154 16.79 15.84 11.46
CA CYS A 154 17.27 15.65 10.08
C CYS A 154 17.09 14.22 9.55
N HIS A 155 16.50 13.33 10.37
CA HIS A 155 16.25 11.92 10.04
C HIS A 155 17.49 11.14 9.58
N THR A 156 18.69 11.63 9.90
CA THR A 156 19.93 10.92 9.60
C THR A 156 20.18 9.85 10.65
N TYR A 157 20.60 8.67 10.19
CA TYR A 157 21.03 7.58 11.05
C TYR A 157 22.34 7.91 11.76
N LEU A 158 22.36 7.75 13.08
CA LEU A 158 23.49 8.00 13.94
C LEU A 158 24.05 6.64 14.36
N GLY A 159 25.09 6.17 13.66
CA GLY A 159 25.75 4.91 14.00
C GLY A 159 26.24 4.88 15.44
N PHE A 160 26.34 3.69 16.04
CA PHE A 160 26.83 3.45 17.41
C PHE A 160 28.33 3.68 17.59
N LYS A 161 28.87 4.81 17.13
CA LYS A 161 30.33 4.98 17.08
C LYS A 161 31.00 5.35 18.40
N ASP A 162 30.27 5.75 19.45
CA ASP A 162 30.92 6.25 20.67
C ASP A 162 30.24 5.77 21.97
N LEU A 163 30.31 4.47 22.22
CA LEU A 163 30.14 3.88 23.58
C LEU A 163 31.48 3.37 24.11
N THR A 164 32.58 4.05 23.79
CA THR A 164 33.84 3.86 24.51
C THR A 164 33.85 4.81 25.71
N VAL A 165 33.57 4.22 26.88
CA VAL A 165 33.75 4.78 28.22
C VAL A 165 35.17 5.26 28.44
#